data_AF-A0AA43EJ40-F1
#
_entry.id   AF-A0AA43EJ40-F1
#
_cell.length_a   1.000
_cell.length_b   1.000
_cell.length_c   1.000
_cell.angle_alpha   90.00
_cell.angle_beta   90.00
_cell.angle_gamma   90.00
#
_symmetry.space_group_name_H-M   'P 1'
#
loop_
_entity.id
_entity.type
_entity.pdbx_description
1 polymer ?
#
loop_
_entity_poly.entity_id
_entity_poly.type
_entity_poly.pdbx_seq_one_letter_code
_entity_poly.pdbx_strand_id
1 'polypeptide(L)' 'HAEAVLDVWRGHPLGAGAAIIGEVCDTPRGRVVLRTRIGAKRVVDMLSGEQLPRIC' A
#
# COMPACT_ATOMS: atom_id res chain seq x y z
N HIS A 1 8.49 14.85 -2.62
CA HIS A 1 7.57 15.05 -3.75
C HIS A 1 6.30 14.19 -3.66
N ALA A 2 6.03 13.49 -2.55
CA ALA A 2 4.90 12.59 -2.48
C ALA A 2 3.55 13.35 -2.51
N GLU A 3 3.50 14.48 -1.80
CA GLU A 3 2.33 15.35 -1.65
C GLU A 3 1.94 15.99 -2.99
N ALA A 4 2.89 16.57 -3.72
CA ALA A 4 2.62 17.19 -5.02
C ALA A 4 2.06 16.19 -6.04
N VAL A 5 2.56 14.95 -6.05
CA VAL A 5 2.03 13.89 -6.91
C VAL A 5 0.64 13.47 -6.46
N LEU A 6 0.43 13.33 -5.15
CA LEU A 6 -0.86 12.96 -4.60
C LEU A 6 -1.97 13.97 -4.95
N ASP A 7 -1.65 15.26 -4.92
CA ASP A 7 -2.59 16.32 -5.30
C ASP A 7 -3.00 16.23 -6.76
N VAL A 8 -2.05 15.95 -7.67
CA VAL A 8 -2.35 15.71 -9.09
C VAL A 8 -3.29 14.51 -9.26
N TRP A 9 -3.03 13.41 -8.56
CA TRP A 9 -3.87 12.21 -8.63
C TRP A 9 -5.29 12.45 -8.11
N ARG A 10 -5.44 13.19 -7.02
CA ARG A 10 -6.75 13.53 -6.45
C ARG A 10 -7.57 14.46 -7.34
N GLY A 11 -6.93 15.20 -8.24
CA GLY A 11 -7.59 15.99 -9.29
C GLY A 11 -8.22 15.15 -10.41
N HIS A 12 -7.85 13.87 -10.54
CA HIS A 12 -8.42 12.97 -11.56
C HIS A 12 -9.70 12.28 -11.04
N PRO A 13 -10.78 12.14 -11.84
CA PRO A 13 -12.03 11.53 -11.39
C PRO A 13 -11.87 10.12 -10.80
N LEU A 14 -10.98 9.30 -11.38
CA LEU A 14 -10.67 7.95 -10.87
C LEU A 14 -9.65 7.94 -9.72
N GLY A 15 -9.01 9.07 -9.44
CA GLY A 15 -7.96 9.21 -8.44
C GLY A 15 -8.39 9.90 -7.14
N ALA A 16 -9.67 10.26 -7.00
CA ALA A 16 -10.20 10.94 -5.81
C ALA A 16 -9.87 10.22 -4.48
N GLY A 17 -9.76 8.89 -4.52
CA GLY A 17 -9.40 8.06 -3.36
C GLY A 17 -7.89 7.85 -3.15
N ALA A 18 -7.02 8.52 -3.91
CA ALA A 18 -5.57 8.33 -3.78
C ALA A 18 -5.07 8.74 -2.39
N ALA A 19 -4.11 7.96 -1.87
CA ALA A 19 -3.50 8.17 -0.57
C ALA A 19 -2.06 7.64 -0.56
N ILE A 20 -1.21 8.28 0.25
CA ILE A 20 0.08 7.71 0.65
C ILE A 20 -0.21 6.60 1.67
N ILE A 21 0.22 5.38 1.38
CA ILE A 21 -0.05 4.19 2.22
C ILE A 21 1.17 3.71 3.01
N GLY A 22 2.33 4.35 2.83
CA GLY A 22 3.56 3.98 3.51
C GLY A 22 4.78 4.64 2.89
N GLU A 23 5.94 4.15 3.30
CA GLU A 23 7.26 4.61 2.88
C GLU A 23 8.22 3.43 2.72
N VAL A 24 9.31 3.65 2.00
CA VAL A 24 10.39 2.65 1.88
C VAL A 24 11.39 2.90 2.99
N CYS A 25 11.64 1.87 3.80
CA CYS A 25 12.61 1.92 4.89
C CYS A 25 13.85 1.10 4.54
N ASP A 26 15.01 1.49 5.08
CA ASP A 26 16.27 0.75 4.88
C ASP A 26 16.26 -0.65 5.50
N THR A 27 15.48 -0.84 6.56
CA THR A 27 15.32 -2.10 7.27
C THR A 27 13.88 -2.28 7.80
N PRO A 28 13.39 -3.52 7.95
CA PRO A 28 13.97 -4.77 7.43
C PRO A 28 13.81 -4.88 5.90
N ARG A 29 14.90 -5.26 5.22
CA ARG A 29 14.89 -5.42 3.75
C ARG A 29 14.04 -6.63 3.33
N GLY A 30 13.37 -6.53 2.19
CA GLY A 30 12.60 -7.64 1.61
C GLY A 30 11.33 -7.98 2.40
N ARG A 31 10.80 -7.04 3.18
CA ARG A 31 9.58 -7.21 3.98
C ARG A 31 8.67 -5.99 3.81
N VAL A 32 7.37 -6.25 3.77
CA VAL A 32 6.32 -5.22 3.89
C VAL A 32 5.73 -5.32 5.28
N VAL A 33 5.76 -4.23 6.04
CA VAL A 33 5.23 -4.18 7.41
C VAL A 33 4.01 -3.28 7.45
N LEU A 34 2.86 -3.87 7.76
CA LEU A 34 1.60 -3.16 7.95
C LEU A 34 1.53 -2.62 9.39
N ARG A 35 1.24 -1.32 9.54
CA ARG A 35 0.77 -0.75 10.80
C ARG A 35 -0.75 -0.88 10.87
N THR A 36 -1.25 -1.60 11.86
CA THR A 36 -2.69 -1.79 12.06
C THR A 36 -3.32 -0.56 12.70
N ARG A 37 -4.66 -0.50 12.72
CA ARG A 37 -5.42 0.60 13.34
C ARG A 37 -5.13 0.80 14.82
N ILE A 38 -4.75 -0.27 15.53
CA ILE A 38 -4.39 -0.24 16.95
C ILE A 38 -2.88 -0.01 17.18
N GLY A 39 -2.13 0.30 16.12
CA GLY A 39 -0.69 0.59 16.20
C GLY A 39 0.24 -0.62 16.20
N ALA A 40 -0.29 -1.85 16.17
CA ALA A 40 0.51 -3.06 16.05
C ALA A 40 1.18 -3.15 14.66
N LYS A 41 2.31 -3.85 14.59
CA LYS A 41 3.03 -4.11 13.32
C LYS A 41 2.87 -5.59 12.94
N ARG A 42 2.51 -5.86 11.69
CA ARG A 42 2.39 -7.22 11.13
C ARG A 42 3.09 -7.28 9.77
N VAL A 43 3.79 -8.39 9.49
CA VAL A 43 4.34 -8.66 8.16
C VAL A 43 3.22 -9.01 7.19
N VAL A 44 3.20 -8.39 6.02
CA VAL A 44 2.31 -8.77 4.91
C VAL A 44 2.99 -9.89 4.14
N ASP A 45 2.46 -11.10 4.28
CA ASP A 45 2.97 -12.28 3.57
C ASP A 45 2.47 -12.30 2.12
N MET A 46 3.24 -12.96 1.26
CA MET A 46 2.80 -13.30 -0.09
C MET A 46 1.63 -14.28 -0.01
N LEU A 47 0.65 -14.13 -0.92
CA LEU A 47 -0.46 -15.08 -1.03
C LEU A 47 0.09 -16.47 -1.39
N SER A 48 -0.43 -17.51 -0.74
CA SER A 48 0.00 -18.90 -0.91
C SER A 48 -0.62 -19.59 -2.15
N GLY A 49 -0.75 -18.87 -3.26
CA GLY A 49 -1.43 -19.31 -4.49
C GLY A 49 -2.56 -18.38 -4.93
N GLU A 50 -3.33 -18.81 -5.93
CA GLU A 50 -4.51 -18.07 -6.42
C GLU A 50 -5.71 -18.33 -5.50
N GLN A 51 -6.21 -17.28 -4.83
CA GLN A 51 -7.35 -17.41 -3.92
C GLN A 51 -8.71 -17.44 -4.64
N LEU A 52 -8.78 -16.85 -5.84
CA LEU A 52 -10.02 -16.67 -6.60
C LEU A 52 -9.76 -17.02 -8.08
N PRO A 53 -10.10 -18.24 -8.52
CA PRO A 53 -9.81 -18.68 -9.88
C PRO A 53 -10.54 -17.82 -10.92
N ARG A 54 -9.80 -17.30 -11.90
CA ARG A 54 -10.30 -16.48 -13.02
C ARG A 54 -10.86 -15.10 -12.61
N ILE A 55 -10.20 -14.44 -11.64
CA ILE A 55 -10.56 -13.09 -11.20
C ILE A 55 -10.08 -11.97 -12.15
N CYS A 56 -9.30 -12.30 -13.17
CA CYS A 56 -8.82 -11.37 -14.19
C CYS A 56 -9.01 -11.95 -15.58
#